data_AF-A0A4Y6UG72-F1
#
_entry.id   AF-A0A4Y6UG72-F1
#
_cell.length_a   1.000
_cell.length_b   1.000
_cell.length_c   1.000
_cell.angle_alpha   90.00
_cell.angle_beta   90.00
_cell.angle_gamma   90.00
#
_symmetry.space_group_name_H-M   'P 1'
#
loop_
_entity.id
_entity.type
_entity.pdbx_description
1 polymer ?
#
loop_
_entity_poly.entity_id
_entity_poly.type
_entity_poly.pdbx_seq_one_letter_code
_entity_poly.pdbx_strand_id
1 'polypeptide(L)'
;MMNSITQAHDAYRLSLQNSLIDNGSNNSPEATTPQESFGAVLSKTLQNTLDTGHDAEQKAVVGLNGHGDMTQIVTAVSNAQLALQTTTTIRDRMVQSYQDIMRMSI
;
A
#
# COMPACT_ATOMS: atom_id res chain seq x y z
N MET A 1 -7.92 -14.17 -33.72
CA MET A 1 -7.66 -13.68 -32.35
C MET A 1 -6.19 -13.26 -32.20
N MET A 2 -5.72 -12.30 -32.99
CA MET A 2 -4.27 -11.97 -33.06
C MET A 2 -4.03 -10.45 -33.17
N ASN A 3 -4.92 -9.62 -32.63
CA ASN A 3 -4.88 -8.16 -32.80
C ASN A 3 -4.95 -7.34 -31.50
N SER A 4 -5.03 -7.99 -30.33
CA SER A 4 -5.16 -7.32 -29.02
C SER A 4 -3.84 -7.16 -28.27
N ILE A 5 -2.77 -7.85 -28.67
CA ILE A 5 -1.43 -7.73 -28.06
C ILE A 5 -0.74 -6.41 -28.44
N THR A 6 -1.03 -5.86 -29.61
CA THR A 6 -0.49 -4.57 -30.06
C THR A 6 -1.24 -3.40 -29.40
N GLN A 7 -2.54 -3.55 -29.16
CA GLN A 7 -3.41 -2.47 -28.71
C GLN A 7 -3.16 -2.02 -27.25
N ALA A 8 -2.56 -2.88 -26.42
CA ALA A 8 -2.21 -2.55 -25.04
C ALA A 8 -0.97 -1.64 -24.93
N HIS A 9 -0.06 -1.68 -25.91
CA HIS A 9 1.15 -0.86 -25.89
C HIS A 9 0.89 0.61 -26.27
N ASP A 10 -0.09 0.85 -27.15
CA ASP A 10 -0.41 2.20 -27.63
C ASP A 10 -1.08 3.06 -26.54
N ALA A 11 -1.92 2.46 -25.70
CA ALA A 11 -2.62 3.15 -24.62
C ALA A 11 -1.67 3.77 -23.59
N TYR A 12 -0.55 3.11 -23.30
CA TYR A 12 0.42 3.58 -22.30
C TYR A 12 1.18 4.83 -22.79
N ARG A 13 1.41 4.95 -24.09
CA ARG A 13 2.03 6.15 -24.66
C ARG A 13 1.07 7.33 -24.73
N LEU A 14 -0.23 7.06 -24.95
CA LEU A 14 -1.27 8.09 -24.96
C LEU A 14 -1.47 8.75 -23.58
N SER A 15 -1.34 8.00 -22.48
CA SER A 15 -1.49 8.56 -21.13
C SER A 15 -0.33 9.47 -20.71
N LEU A 16 0.89 9.15 -21.13
CA LEU A 16 2.07 9.99 -20.87
C LEU A 16 2.05 11.29 -21.69
N GLN A 17 1.47 11.26 -22.89
CA GLN A 17 1.32 12.46 -23.70
C GLN A 17 0.29 13.42 -23.11
N ASN A 18 -0.80 12.90 -22.53
CA ASN A 18 -1.87 13.71 -21.97
C ASN A 18 -1.45 14.43 -20.66
N SER A 19 -0.56 13.83 -19.86
CA SER A 19 -0.06 14.45 -18.61
C SER A 19 0.91 15.61 -18.82
N LEU A 20 1.38 15.83 -20.06
CA LEU A 20 2.30 16.93 -20.41
C LEU A 20 1.56 18.17 -20.94
N ILE A 21 0.26 18.05 -21.23
CA ILE A 21 -0.54 19.08 -21.90
C ILE A 21 -1.43 19.86 -20.89
N ASP A 22 -1.58 19.37 -19.66
CA ASP A 22 -2.43 19.98 -18.62
C ASP A 22 -1.69 20.97 -17.68
N ASN A 23 -0.41 21.27 -17.95
CA ASN A 23 0.42 22.11 -17.07
C ASN A 23 0.67 23.50 -17.68
N GLY A 24 -0.39 24.26 -17.95
CA GLY A 24 -0.19 25.56 -18.60
C GLY A 24 -1.43 26.42 -18.81
N SER A 25 -2.29 26.62 -17.82
CA SER A 25 -3.08 27.86 -17.71
C SER A 25 -3.83 27.95 -16.38
N ASN A 26 -3.42 28.88 -15.51
CA ASN A 26 -4.27 29.92 -14.91
C ASN A 26 -3.80 30.38 -13.51
N ASN A 27 -3.50 31.67 -13.47
CA ASN A 27 -2.97 32.50 -12.40
C ASN A 27 -4.09 33.03 -11.46
N SER A 28 -3.90 32.99 -10.13
CA SER A 28 -4.21 34.06 -9.14
C SER A 28 -4.07 33.57 -7.68
N PRO A 29 -3.87 34.48 -6.69
CA PRO A 29 -2.95 34.30 -5.57
C PRO A 29 -3.61 33.93 -4.21
N GLU A 30 -2.76 33.66 -3.22
CA GLU A 30 -3.05 33.34 -1.81
C GLU A 30 -3.59 31.93 -1.50
N ALA A 31 -2.67 31.07 -1.08
CA ALA A 31 -2.55 30.59 0.30
C ALA A 31 -1.85 29.23 0.25
N THR A 32 -0.72 29.15 0.95
CA THR A 32 -0.12 27.93 1.51
C THR A 32 -0.44 26.66 0.75
N THR A 33 0.49 26.19 -0.09
CA THR A 33 0.56 24.78 -0.49
C THR A 33 0.20 23.92 0.73
N PRO A 34 -0.94 23.21 0.74
CA PRO A 34 -1.15 22.21 1.75
C PRO A 34 -0.11 21.15 1.41
N GLN A 35 1.04 21.18 2.08
CA GLN A 35 1.77 19.96 2.35
C GLN A 35 0.71 18.97 2.80
N GLU A 36 0.45 17.93 1.97
CA GLU A 36 -0.58 16.94 2.25
C GLU A 36 -0.47 16.59 3.72
N SER A 37 -1.47 17.01 4.50
CA SER A 37 -1.40 16.87 5.93
C SER A 37 -1.22 15.39 6.23
N PHE A 38 -0.35 15.05 7.18
CA PHE A 38 -0.09 13.64 7.52
C PHE A 38 -1.40 12.85 7.72
N GLY A 39 -2.44 13.51 8.26
CA GLY A 39 -3.79 12.96 8.36
C GLY A 39 -4.44 12.62 7.02
N ALA A 40 -4.27 13.43 5.98
CA ALA A 40 -4.76 13.13 4.63
C ALA A 40 -4.04 11.92 4.02
N VAL A 41 -2.71 11.83 4.19
CA VAL A 41 -1.92 10.68 3.72
C VAL A 41 -2.29 9.41 4.47
N LEU A 42 -2.46 9.49 5.80
CA LEU A 42 -2.87 8.36 6.64
C LEU A 42 -4.29 7.91 6.32
N SER A 43 -5.23 8.83 6.14
CA SER A 43 -6.62 8.52 5.79
C SER A 43 -6.70 7.84 4.42
N LYS A 44 -5.96 8.35 3.42
CA LYS A 44 -5.85 7.74 2.10
C LYS A 44 -5.20 6.35 2.15
N THR A 45 -4.20 6.16 2.99
CA THR A 45 -3.55 4.86 3.19
C THR A 45 -4.51 3.86 3.85
N LEU A 46 -5.28 4.29 4.84
CA LEU A 46 -6.31 3.45 5.47
C LEU A 46 -7.38 3.04 4.47
N GLN A 47 -7.87 3.98 3.67
CA GLN A 47 -8.87 3.72 2.64
C GLN A 47 -8.36 2.72 1.60
N ASN A 48 -7.13 2.92 1.11
CA ASN A 48 -6.47 2.00 0.18
C ASN A 48 -6.24 0.61 0.80
N THR A 49 -5.98 0.54 2.11
CA THR A 49 -5.80 -0.74 2.82
C THR A 49 -7.10 -1.52 2.90
N LEU A 50 -8.23 -0.85 3.14
CA LEU A 50 -9.55 -1.48 3.13
C LEU A 50 -9.90 -2.04 1.75
N ASP A 51 -9.68 -1.26 0.69
CA ASP A 51 -9.93 -1.69 -0.69
C ASP A 51 -9.00 -2.86 -1.08
N THR A 52 -7.72 -2.79 -0.70
CA THR A 52 -6.75 -3.87 -0.93
C THR A 52 -7.12 -5.12 -0.13
N GLY A 53 -7.67 -4.97 1.07
CA GLY A 53 -8.17 -6.07 1.90
C GLY A 53 -9.31 -6.84 1.24
N HIS A 54 -10.31 -6.13 0.71
CA HIS A 54 -11.40 -6.76 -0.05
C HIS A 54 -10.92 -7.48 -1.33
N ASP A 55 -10.00 -6.87 -2.11
CA ASP A 55 -9.42 -7.53 -3.29
C ASP A 55 -8.60 -8.76 -2.91
N ALA A 56 -7.86 -8.69 -1.79
CA ALA A 56 -7.10 -9.81 -1.25
C ALA A 56 -8.01 -10.95 -0.78
N GLU A 57 -9.14 -10.66 -0.13
CA GLU A 57 -10.14 -11.67 0.27
C GLU A 57 -10.74 -12.37 -0.95
N GLN A 58 -11.11 -11.60 -1.99
CA GLN A 58 -11.63 -12.16 -3.23
C GLN A 58 -10.60 -13.08 -3.91
N LYS A 59 -9.34 -12.66 -3.96
CA LYS A 59 -8.24 -13.48 -4.50
C LYS A 59 -7.90 -14.67 -3.63
N ALA A 60 -7.99 -14.55 -2.31
CA ALA A 60 -7.80 -15.65 -1.37
C ALA A 60 -8.88 -16.73 -1.57
N VAL A 61 -10.15 -16.35 -1.73
CA VAL A 61 -11.24 -17.30 -2.04
C VAL A 61 -11.02 -18.03 -3.37
N VAL A 62 -10.46 -17.35 -4.37
CA VAL A 62 -10.08 -17.96 -5.65
C VAL A 62 -8.87 -18.89 -5.49
N GLY A 63 -7.87 -18.50 -4.70
CA GLY A 63 -6.67 -19.30 -4.42
C GLY A 63 -6.92 -20.54 -3.56
N LEU A 64 -7.92 -20.49 -2.67
CA LEU A 64 -8.31 -21.63 -1.83
C LEU A 64 -9.14 -22.69 -2.61
N ASN A 65 -9.66 -22.36 -3.80
CA ASN A 65 -10.46 -23.27 -4.64
C ASN A 65 -9.64 -24.33 -5.40
N GLY A 66 -8.32 -24.41 -5.19
CA GLY A 66 -7.58 -25.60 -5.61
C GLY A 66 -6.07 -25.42 -5.56
N HIS A 67 -5.39 -26.45 -5.04
CA HIS A 67 -3.94 -26.70 -5.14
C HIS A 67 -3.04 -26.13 -4.03
N GLY A 68 -3.37 -26.41 -2.75
CA GLY A 68 -2.43 -26.22 -1.65
C GLY A 68 -1.33 -27.31 -1.64
N ASP A 69 -0.32 -27.14 -2.48
CA ASP A 69 0.90 -27.96 -2.52
C ASP A 69 1.65 -27.83 -1.17
N MET A 70 2.24 -28.90 -0.61
CA MET A 70 2.93 -28.88 0.70
C MET A 70 3.99 -27.77 0.79
N THR A 71 4.58 -27.40 -0.35
CA THR A 71 5.51 -26.29 -0.52
C THR A 71 4.91 -24.93 -0.15
N GLN A 72 3.63 -24.70 -0.44
CA GLN A 72 2.94 -23.47 -0.06
C GLN A 72 2.67 -23.39 1.44
N ILE A 73 2.42 -24.52 2.10
CA ILE A 73 2.25 -24.55 3.57
C ILE A 73 3.56 -24.15 4.25
N VAL A 74 4.69 -24.70 3.81
CA VAL A 74 6.02 -24.35 4.35
C VAL A 74 6.38 -22.89 4.06
N THR A 75 6.02 -22.38 2.87
CA THR A 75 6.23 -20.98 2.49
C THR A 75 5.37 -20.04 3.35
N ALA A 76 4.09 -20.38 3.58
CA ALA A 76 3.19 -19.63 4.44
C ALA A 76 3.67 -19.61 5.90
N VAL A 77 4.16 -20.74 6.43
CA VAL A 77 4.75 -20.81 7.77
C VAL A 77 6.01 -19.96 7.88
N SER A 78 6.88 -20.01 6.86
CA SER A 78 8.11 -19.19 6.83
C SER A 78 7.78 -17.68 6.83
N ASN A 79 6.78 -17.26 6.05
CA ASN A 79 6.31 -15.88 6.03
C ASN A 79 5.67 -15.46 7.37
N ALA A 80 4.91 -16.35 8.01
CA ALA A 80 4.34 -16.10 9.33
C ALA A 80 5.42 -15.92 10.40
N GLN A 81 6.51 -16.68 10.33
CA GLN A 81 7.64 -16.55 11.25
C GLN A 81 8.36 -15.20 11.10
N LEU A 82 8.56 -14.73 9.86
CA LEU A 82 9.12 -13.40 9.59
C LEU A 82 8.23 -12.27 10.11
N ALA A 83 6.92 -12.40 9.92
CA ALA A 83 5.95 -11.44 10.45
C ALA A 83 5.98 -11.40 11.98
N LEU A 84 5.97 -12.56 12.64
CA LEU A 84 6.00 -12.66 14.11
C LEU A 84 7.27 -12.04 14.71
N GLN A 85 8.42 -12.25 14.08
CA GLN A 85 9.70 -11.65 14.52
C GLN A 85 9.65 -10.12 14.43
N THR A 86 9.06 -9.60 13.35
CA THR A 86 8.86 -8.16 13.17
C THR A 86 7.89 -7.59 14.20
N THR A 87 6.77 -8.26 14.44
CA THR A 87 5.79 -7.85 15.45
C THR A 87 6.38 -7.81 16.86
N THR A 88 7.22 -8.78 17.22
CA THR A 88 7.87 -8.80 18.54
C THR A 88 8.85 -7.63 18.68
N THR A 89 9.62 -7.33 17.62
CA THR A 89 10.53 -6.17 17.61
C THR A 89 9.78 -4.85 17.79
N ILE A 90 8.62 -4.72 17.15
CA ILE A 90 7.75 -3.54 17.30
C ILE A 90 7.18 -3.47 18.72
N ARG A 91 6.71 -4.59 19.28
CA ARG A 91 6.22 -4.67 20.66
C ARG A 91 7.29 -4.20 21.65
N ASP A 92 8.52 -4.69 21.51
CA ASP A 92 9.62 -4.35 22.41
C ASP A 92 9.98 -2.86 22.33
N ARG A 93 9.99 -2.28 21.11
CA ARG A 93 10.20 -0.84 20.90
C ARG A 93 9.10 0.01 21.53
N MET A 94 7.83 -0.39 21.39
CA MET A 94 6.72 0.34 22.01
C MET A 94 6.80 0.32 23.53
N VAL A 95 7.15 -0.83 24.12
CA VAL A 95 7.31 -0.97 25.57
C VAL A 95 8.47 -0.11 26.08
N GLN A 96 9.60 -0.07 25.37
CA GLN A 96 10.73 0.80 25.72
C GLN A 96 10.36 2.28 25.67
N SER A 97 9.72 2.73 24.59
CA SER A 97 9.30 4.14 24.45
C SER A 97 8.30 4.55 25.54
N TYR A 98 7.41 3.65 25.96
CA TYR A 98 6.49 3.92 27.06
C TYR A 98 7.21 4.08 28.41
N GLN A 99 8.19 3.20 28.69
CA GLN A 99 9.02 3.32 29.89
C GLN A 99 9.87 4.59 29.89
N ASP A 100 10.36 5.03 28.73
CA ASP A 100 11.16 6.25 28.59
C ASP A 100 10.31 7.51 28.84
N ILE A 101 9.09 7.56 28.28
CA ILE A 101 8.12 8.64 28.53
C ILE A 101 7.77 8.73 30.03
N MET A 102 7.54 7.60 30.69
CA MET A 102 7.28 7.60 32.13
C MET A 102 8.47 8.08 32.95
N ARG A 103 9.70 7.76 32.54
CA ARG A 103 10.92 8.20 33.23
C ARG A 103 11.19 9.70 33.10
N MET A 104 10.64 10.35 32.07
CA MET A 104 10.71 11.80 31.89
C MET A 104 9.55 12.55 32.54
N SER A 105 8.45 11.87 32.85
CA SER A 105 7.30 12.44 33.56
C SER A 105 7.50 12.39 35.08
N ILE A 106 8.53 13.09 35.57
CA ILE A 106 8.63 13.60 36.94
C ILE A 106 9.29 14.97 36.91
#